data_AF-A0A954SQC5-F1
#
_entry.id   AF-A0A954SQC5-F1
#
_cell.length_a   1.000
_cell.length_b   1.000
_cell.length_c   1.000
_cell.angle_alpha   90.00
_cell.angle_beta   90.00
_cell.angle_gamma   90.00
#
_symmetry.space_group_name_H-M   'P 1'
#
loop_
_entity.id
_entity.type
_entity.pdbx_description
1 polymer ?
#
loop_
_entity_poly.entity_id
_entity_poly.type
_entity_poly.pdbx_seq_one_letter_code
_entity_poly.pdbx_strand_id
1 'polypeptide(L)'
;MSETFRLKKLVMYQGIVFATFFLAVMAVYVYLMFLESPVTYGFREGQSAFRVGLFGVSVFGTMFLMSLYLLIAFHLERIVIGEKRIWIRSVFQNREFDLCELQCLRWRVHPGSGSLLFQLPGKKLRVDLGSFSSHDRFSIITLLRERVPETVQEGWPEFCHLIALPLRDGQPPALRSDPSAKPLWITRQRYDRMAVIAIPLSIVFAAVLWFAFDIRQTSGFPLVIIGMWLLLRFHVPREGEMSVQIPTQGWDWSMIATLGLSFCGFILVVGSRRLPFNEATSVAIGFIVLLAGFVVAVFDIRKVESRRKLLDEKASREAPELWDRG
;
A
#
# COMPACT_ATOMS: atom_id res chain seq x y z
N MET A 1 -29.70 10.39 -18.44
CA MET A 1 -29.74 10.06 -17.00
C MET A 1 -28.37 10.33 -16.37
N SER A 2 -28.31 10.99 -15.21
CA SER A 2 -27.04 11.26 -14.51
C SER A 2 -26.79 10.23 -13.41
N GLU A 3 -25.62 9.61 -13.41
CA GLU A 3 -25.20 8.69 -12.36
C GLU A 3 -24.25 9.36 -11.39
N THR A 4 -24.40 9.07 -10.09
CA THR A 4 -23.60 9.66 -9.01
C THR A 4 -22.81 8.59 -8.28
N PHE A 5 -21.50 8.74 -8.27
CA PHE A 5 -20.55 7.83 -7.63
C PHE A 5 -19.96 8.47 -6.36
N ARG A 6 -19.79 7.65 -5.32
CA ARG A 6 -19.25 8.07 -4.02
C ARG A 6 -18.08 7.19 -3.61
N LEU A 7 -17.29 7.67 -2.66
CA LEU A 7 -16.19 6.89 -2.09
C LEU A 7 -16.69 5.63 -1.36
N LYS A 8 -15.83 4.61 -1.28
CA LYS A 8 -16.11 3.37 -0.52
C LYS A 8 -16.40 3.69 0.95
N LYS A 9 -17.37 2.98 1.53
CA LYS A 9 -17.63 2.99 2.99
C LYS A 9 -16.39 2.63 3.84
N LEU A 10 -15.45 1.87 3.27
CA LEU A 10 -14.19 1.55 3.92
C LEU A 10 -13.40 2.80 4.31
N VAL A 11 -13.40 3.85 3.48
CA VAL A 11 -12.70 5.12 3.76
C VAL A 11 -13.31 5.80 4.99
N MET A 12 -14.63 5.79 5.11
CA MET A 12 -15.35 6.28 6.29
C MET A 12 -14.94 5.50 7.55
N TYR A 13 -14.97 4.17 7.49
CA TYR A 13 -14.60 3.33 8.64
C TYR A 13 -13.13 3.53 9.05
N GLN A 14 -12.22 3.64 8.08
CA GLN A 14 -10.81 3.97 8.35
C GLN A 14 -10.67 5.33 9.03
N GLY A 15 -11.37 6.35 8.53
CA GLY A 15 -11.40 7.66 9.15
C GLY A 15 -11.89 7.62 10.60
N ILE A 16 -12.98 6.89 10.90
CA ILE A 16 -13.53 6.76 12.27
C ILE A 16 -12.54 6.05 13.19
N VAL A 17 -12.03 4.89 12.76
CA VAL A 17 -11.11 4.07 13.57
C VAL A 17 -9.82 4.82 13.85
N PHE A 18 -9.20 5.42 12.83
CA PHE A 18 -7.96 6.18 13.00
C PHE A 18 -8.17 7.46 13.81
N ALA A 19 -9.26 8.20 13.58
CA ALA A 19 -9.55 9.39 14.38
C ALA A 19 -9.72 9.04 15.86
N THR A 20 -10.46 7.98 16.18
CA THR A 20 -10.67 7.54 17.56
C THR A 20 -9.36 7.07 18.20
N PHE A 21 -8.56 6.27 17.48
CA PHE A 21 -7.27 5.78 17.97
C PHE A 21 -6.28 6.94 18.22
N PHE A 22 -6.10 7.83 17.26
CA PHE A 22 -5.14 8.93 17.40
C PHE A 22 -5.59 9.95 18.44
N LEU A 23 -6.90 10.17 18.61
CA LEU A 23 -7.42 10.99 19.70
C LEU A 23 -7.07 10.41 21.07
N ALA A 24 -7.22 9.09 21.25
CA ALA A 24 -6.84 8.41 22.49
C ALA A 24 -5.33 8.51 22.76
N VAL A 25 -4.50 8.27 21.75
CA VAL A 25 -3.04 8.41 21.86
C VAL A 25 -2.64 9.86 22.19
N MET A 26 -3.26 10.84 21.53
CA MET A 26 -3.04 12.25 21.86
C MET A 26 -3.41 12.57 23.31
N ALA A 27 -4.54 12.06 23.82
CA ALA A 27 -4.94 12.25 25.20
C ALA A 27 -3.89 11.69 26.19
N VAL A 28 -3.28 10.54 25.87
CA VAL A 28 -2.16 9.99 26.65
C VAL A 28 -0.95 10.93 26.62
N TYR A 29 -0.56 11.44 25.45
CA TYR A 29 0.57 12.38 25.37
C TYR A 29 0.29 13.71 26.06
N VAL A 30 -0.94 14.23 25.99
CA VAL A 30 -1.36 15.40 26.75
C VAL A 30 -1.25 15.11 28.25
N TYR A 31 -1.74 13.95 28.72
CA TYR A 31 -1.56 13.53 30.11
C TYR A 31 -0.08 13.47 30.53
N LEU A 32 0.80 12.93 29.67
CA LEU A 32 2.25 12.90 29.93
C LEU A 32 2.85 14.31 30.09
N MET A 33 2.32 15.33 29.40
CA MET A 33 2.80 16.71 29.54
C MET A 33 2.52 17.29 30.93
N PHE A 34 1.46 16.82 31.59
CA PHE A 34 0.97 17.35 32.87
C PHE A 34 1.21 16.39 34.05
N LEU A 35 2.13 15.44 33.90
CA LEU A 35 2.55 14.57 35.00
C LEU A 35 3.18 15.39 36.13
N GLU A 36 2.63 15.27 37.35
CA GLU A 36 3.12 15.97 38.55
C GLU A 36 4.57 15.59 38.92
N SER A 37 4.96 14.33 38.68
CA SER A 37 6.30 13.82 39.00
C SER A 37 6.89 12.95 37.87
N PRO A 38 7.45 13.56 36.79
CA PRO A 38 7.99 12.82 35.65
C PRO A 38 9.11 11.84 36.01
N VAL A 39 9.90 12.17 37.02
CA VAL A 39 11.06 11.37 37.45
C VAL A 39 10.64 9.96 37.92
N THR A 40 9.47 9.83 38.55
CA THR A 40 8.90 8.55 38.99
C THR A 40 8.62 7.60 37.82
N TYR A 41 8.44 8.14 36.61
CA TYR A 41 8.15 7.38 35.39
C TYR A 41 9.39 7.18 34.51
N GLY A 42 10.59 7.44 35.04
CA GLY A 42 11.87 7.20 34.36
C GLY A 42 12.34 8.34 33.45
N PHE A 43 11.67 9.50 33.49
CA PHE A 43 12.14 10.71 32.81
C PHE A 43 13.30 11.34 33.59
N ARG A 44 14.42 11.63 32.91
CA ARG A 44 15.62 12.20 33.55
C ARG A 44 15.40 13.62 34.09
N GLU A 45 14.57 14.41 33.41
CA GLU A 45 14.30 15.81 33.74
C GLU A 45 12.80 16.11 33.62
N GLY A 46 12.29 17.03 34.45
CA GLY A 46 10.88 17.45 34.38
C GLY A 46 10.47 17.97 32.99
N GLN A 47 11.38 18.66 32.30
CA GLN A 47 11.14 19.15 30.94
C GLN A 47 11.10 18.04 29.88
N SER A 48 11.69 16.86 30.15
CA SER A 48 11.75 15.79 29.15
C SER A 48 10.36 15.20 28.86
N ALA A 49 9.50 15.06 29.88
CA ALA A 49 8.12 14.61 29.69
C ALA A 49 7.29 15.59 28.87
N PHE A 50 7.44 16.90 29.11
CA PHE A 50 6.79 17.94 28.30
C PHE A 50 7.22 17.88 26.83
N ARG A 51 8.52 17.74 26.54
CA ARG A 51 9.04 17.65 25.15
C ARG A 51 8.54 16.39 24.44
N VAL A 52 8.54 15.25 25.12
CA VAL A 52 8.00 13.98 24.59
C VAL A 52 6.51 14.09 24.34
N GLY A 53 5.77 14.67 25.27
CA GLY A 53 4.36 14.98 25.16
C GLY A 53 4.04 15.87 23.94
N LEU A 54 4.73 17.00 23.81
CA LEU A 54 4.57 17.93 22.70
C LEU A 54 4.88 17.28 21.35
N PHE A 55 5.96 16.51 21.28
CA PHE A 55 6.32 15.77 20.07
C PHE A 55 5.23 14.75 19.70
N GLY A 56 4.76 13.98 20.67
CA GLY A 56 3.67 13.02 20.47
C GLY A 56 2.39 13.70 19.99
N VAL A 57 1.94 14.78 20.66
CA VAL A 57 0.75 15.55 20.25
C VAL A 57 0.91 16.10 18.84
N SER A 58 2.09 16.57 18.44
CA SER A 58 2.32 17.12 17.10
C SER A 58 2.23 16.04 16.01
N VAL A 59 2.88 14.89 16.23
CA VAL A 59 2.88 13.78 15.28
C VAL A 59 1.49 13.13 15.18
N PHE A 60 0.92 12.74 16.32
CA PHE A 60 -0.37 12.07 16.35
C PHE A 60 -1.54 13.03 16.09
N GLY A 61 -1.40 14.31 16.40
CA GLY A 61 -2.34 15.37 16.01
C GLY A 61 -2.44 15.54 14.50
N THR A 62 -1.31 15.49 13.79
CA THR A 62 -1.32 15.50 12.32
C THR A 62 -2.04 14.27 11.76
N MET A 63 -1.81 13.09 12.34
CA MET A 63 -2.49 11.86 11.92
C MET A 63 -4.00 11.88 12.23
N PHE A 64 -4.39 12.48 13.35
CA PHE A 64 -5.79 12.72 13.70
C PHE A 64 -6.47 13.65 12.70
N LEU A 65 -5.84 14.78 12.35
CA LEU A 65 -6.37 15.71 11.34
C LEU A 65 -6.50 15.04 9.97
N MET A 66 -5.53 14.22 9.55
CA MET A 66 -5.64 13.43 8.32
C MET A 66 -6.80 12.43 8.37
N SER A 67 -7.08 11.85 9.55
CA SER A 67 -8.23 10.95 9.74
C SER A 67 -9.56 11.69 9.62
N LEU A 68 -9.66 12.90 10.18
CA LEU A 68 -10.83 13.77 9.99
C LEU A 68 -10.99 14.19 8.53
N TYR A 69 -9.90 14.49 7.84
CA TYR A 69 -9.91 14.79 6.41
C TYR A 69 -10.53 13.64 5.60
N LEU A 70 -10.20 12.37 5.90
CA LEU A 70 -10.82 11.21 5.23
C LEU A 70 -12.35 11.16 5.44
N LEU A 71 -12.83 11.52 6.63
CA LEU A 71 -14.27 11.59 6.91
C LEU A 71 -14.96 12.69 6.09
N ILE A 72 -14.36 13.87 6.04
CA ILE A 72 -14.85 15.00 5.24
C ILE A 72 -14.85 14.62 3.76
N ALA A 73 -13.76 14.02 3.27
CA ALA A 73 -13.63 13.53 1.91
C ALA A 73 -14.73 12.52 1.57
N PHE A 74 -15.04 11.57 2.45
CA PHE A 74 -16.13 10.61 2.22
C PHE A 74 -17.50 11.27 1.98
N HIS A 75 -17.81 12.37 2.68
CA HIS A 75 -19.11 13.04 2.52
C HIS A 75 -19.17 14.01 1.33
N LEU A 76 -18.05 14.67 1.03
CA LEU A 76 -17.97 15.71 0.01
C LEU A 76 -17.53 15.20 -1.36
N GLU A 77 -16.66 14.19 -1.44
CA GLU A 77 -16.13 13.69 -2.70
C GLU A 77 -17.18 12.88 -3.46
N ARG A 78 -17.55 13.40 -4.63
CA ARG A 78 -18.57 12.82 -5.50
C ARG A 78 -18.24 13.09 -6.95
N ILE A 79 -18.53 12.11 -7.79
CA ILE A 79 -18.45 12.25 -9.24
C ILE A 79 -19.85 12.03 -9.79
N VAL A 80 -20.34 12.98 -10.56
CA VAL A 80 -21.60 12.85 -11.28
C VAL A 80 -21.30 12.86 -12.77
N ILE A 81 -21.65 11.78 -13.46
CA ILE A 81 -21.45 11.66 -14.90
C ILE A 81 -22.84 11.79 -15.55
N GLY A 82 -23.10 12.98 -16.09
CA GLY A 82 -24.27 13.27 -16.93
C GLY A 82 -23.98 12.97 -18.41
N GLU A 83 -25.00 13.11 -19.26
CA GLU A 83 -24.89 12.80 -20.69
C GLU A 83 -23.87 13.67 -21.41
N LYS A 84 -23.84 14.97 -21.10
CA LYS A 84 -22.91 15.94 -21.72
C LYS A 84 -21.95 16.57 -20.72
N ARG A 85 -22.19 16.41 -19.41
CA ARG A 85 -21.44 17.11 -18.37
C ARG A 85 -20.91 16.16 -17.33
N ILE A 86 -19.69 16.42 -16.88
CA ILE A 86 -19.07 15.75 -15.75
C ILE A 86 -18.94 16.75 -14.62
N TRP A 87 -19.44 16.36 -13.44
CA TRP A 87 -19.29 17.12 -12.21
C TRP A 87 -18.40 16.37 -11.25
N ILE A 88 -17.26 16.95 -10.90
CA ILE A 88 -16.30 16.38 -9.96
C ILE A 88 -16.21 17.33 -8.77
N ARG A 89 -16.73 16.86 -7.64
CA ARG A 89 -16.65 17.53 -6.36
C ARG A 89 -15.59 16.83 -5.52
N SER A 90 -14.59 17.58 -5.09
CA SER A 90 -13.59 17.20 -4.10
C SER A 90 -13.66 18.16 -2.90
N VAL A 91 -12.90 17.89 -1.84
CA VAL A 91 -12.86 18.72 -0.63
C VAL A 91 -12.41 20.15 -0.95
N PHE A 92 -11.41 20.30 -1.82
CA PHE A 92 -10.81 21.61 -2.14
C PHE A 92 -11.31 22.22 -3.44
N GLN A 93 -11.94 21.43 -4.30
CA GLN A 93 -12.29 21.87 -5.65
C GLN A 93 -13.66 21.35 -6.06
N ASN A 94 -14.44 22.24 -6.66
CA ASN A 94 -15.67 21.90 -7.34
C ASN A 94 -15.48 22.22 -8.83
N ARG A 95 -15.53 21.21 -9.70
CA ARG A 95 -15.29 21.37 -11.13
C ARG A 95 -16.44 20.75 -11.91
N GLU A 96 -17.00 21.53 -12.81
CA GLU A 96 -17.96 21.09 -13.81
C GLU A 96 -17.37 21.45 -15.18
N PHE A 97 -17.48 20.53 -16.13
CA PHE A 97 -17.13 20.79 -17.53
C PHE A 97 -17.99 19.95 -18.47
N ASP A 98 -18.12 20.44 -19.70
CA ASP A 98 -18.79 19.72 -20.78
C ASP A 98 -17.81 18.69 -21.40
N LEU A 99 -18.32 17.53 -21.80
CA LEU A 99 -17.56 16.51 -22.52
C LEU A 99 -17.01 17.04 -23.84
N CYS A 100 -17.69 18.00 -24.48
CA CYS A 100 -17.21 18.64 -25.70
C CYS A 100 -15.98 19.53 -25.47
N GLU A 101 -15.74 20.00 -24.24
CA GLU A 101 -14.53 20.79 -23.90
C GLU A 101 -13.31 19.91 -23.61
N LEU A 102 -13.51 18.58 -23.52
CA LEU A 102 -12.45 17.64 -23.19
C LEU A 102 -11.50 17.48 -24.36
N GLN A 103 -10.26 17.96 -24.19
CA GLN A 103 -9.22 17.82 -25.22
C GLN A 103 -8.66 16.40 -25.26
N CYS A 104 -8.48 15.79 -24.09
CA CYS A 104 -7.94 14.44 -23.97
C CYS A 104 -8.37 13.79 -22.65
N LEU A 105 -8.86 12.56 -22.73
CA LEU A 105 -9.05 11.66 -21.59
C LEU A 105 -7.90 10.66 -21.58
N ARG A 106 -6.97 10.80 -20.63
CA ARG A 106 -5.88 9.84 -20.47
C ARG A 106 -6.20 8.83 -19.39
N TRP A 107 -6.26 7.57 -19.79
CA TRP A 107 -6.35 6.41 -18.92
C TRP A 107 -4.96 6.08 -18.37
N ARG A 108 -4.81 6.00 -17.04
CA ARG A 108 -3.52 5.72 -16.40
C ARG A 108 -3.63 4.51 -15.49
N VAL A 109 -2.67 3.61 -15.60
CA VAL A 109 -2.58 2.42 -14.74
C VAL A 109 -2.18 2.77 -13.30
N HIS A 110 -1.33 3.80 -13.14
CA HIS A 110 -0.87 4.24 -11.83
C HIS A 110 -1.79 5.35 -11.27
N PRO A 111 -2.19 5.29 -9.98
CA PRO A 111 -1.83 4.32 -8.94
C PRO A 111 -2.55 2.99 -9.15
N GLY A 112 -2.14 1.88 -8.54
CA GLY A 112 -2.51 0.50 -8.94
C GLY A 112 -4.01 0.14 -9.09
N SER A 113 -4.94 1.03 -8.72
CA SER A 113 -6.38 0.91 -9.03
C SER A 113 -6.86 1.72 -10.24
N GLY A 114 -5.94 2.41 -10.92
CA GLY A 114 -6.20 3.29 -12.05
C GLY A 114 -6.41 4.74 -11.67
N SER A 115 -6.05 5.65 -12.57
CA SER A 115 -6.51 7.04 -12.50
C SER A 115 -6.89 7.58 -13.88
N LEU A 116 -7.81 8.53 -13.87
CA LEU A 116 -8.27 9.25 -15.04
C LEU A 116 -7.70 10.66 -15.01
N LEU A 117 -7.09 11.09 -16.12
CA LEU A 117 -6.66 12.47 -16.28
C LEU A 117 -7.48 13.12 -17.38
N PHE A 118 -8.34 14.06 -16.99
CA PHE A 118 -9.08 14.93 -17.89
C PHE A 118 -8.20 16.14 -18.23
N GLN A 119 -7.91 16.33 -19.51
CA GLN A 119 -7.20 17.49 -20.02
C GLN A 119 -8.21 18.46 -20.65
N LEU A 120 -8.27 19.66 -20.08
CA LEU A 120 -9.15 20.76 -20.47
C LEU A 120 -8.29 21.95 -20.93
N PRO A 121 -8.86 22.93 -21.64
CA PRO A 121 -8.12 24.15 -21.99
C PRO A 121 -7.52 24.84 -20.76
N GLY A 122 -6.19 24.79 -20.65
CA GLY A 122 -5.42 25.39 -19.55
C GLY A 122 -5.55 24.69 -18.18
N LYS A 123 -6.20 23.53 -18.09
CA LYS A 123 -6.43 22.83 -16.80
C LYS A 123 -6.28 21.31 -16.95
N LYS A 124 -5.83 20.67 -15.88
CA LYS A 124 -5.75 19.22 -15.77
C LYS A 124 -6.45 18.78 -14.50
N LEU A 125 -7.34 17.81 -14.63
CA LEU A 125 -8.08 17.25 -13.51
C LEU A 125 -7.80 15.76 -13.41
N ARG A 126 -7.34 15.31 -12.26
CA ARG A 126 -7.05 13.90 -11.99
C ARG A 126 -8.10 13.33 -11.06
N VAL A 127 -8.63 12.18 -11.42
CA VAL A 127 -9.51 11.36 -10.59
C VAL A 127 -8.81 10.04 -10.31
N ASP A 128 -8.64 9.70 -9.03
CA ASP A 128 -8.16 8.37 -8.64
C ASP A 128 -9.34 7.40 -8.53
N LEU A 129 -9.28 6.29 -9.26
CA LEU A 129 -10.34 5.29 -9.23
C LEU A 129 -10.27 4.41 -7.98
N GLY A 130 -9.13 4.31 -7.30
CA GLY A 130 -8.94 3.45 -6.13
C GLY A 130 -9.87 3.73 -4.96
N SER A 131 -10.36 4.96 -4.87
CA SER A 131 -11.29 5.40 -3.82
C SER A 131 -12.73 4.93 -4.04
N PHE A 132 -13.08 4.40 -5.22
CA PHE A 132 -14.43 3.96 -5.61
C PHE A 132 -14.58 2.43 -5.59
N SER A 133 -15.77 1.93 -5.27
CA SER A 133 -16.05 0.48 -5.20
C SER A 133 -15.75 -0.21 -6.54
N SER A 134 -15.50 -1.53 -6.56
CA SER A 134 -15.22 -2.24 -7.82
C SER A 134 -16.35 -2.06 -8.83
N HIS A 135 -17.60 -2.09 -8.37
CA HIS A 135 -18.78 -1.83 -9.19
C HIS A 135 -18.80 -0.39 -9.72
N ASP A 136 -18.63 0.61 -8.84
CA ASP A 136 -18.63 2.03 -9.26
C ASP A 136 -17.48 2.33 -10.23
N ARG A 137 -16.29 1.75 -10.01
CA ARG A 137 -15.16 1.88 -10.92
C ARG A 137 -15.51 1.35 -12.31
N PHE A 138 -16.09 0.16 -12.37
CA PHE A 138 -16.52 -0.43 -13.63
C PHE A 138 -17.55 0.46 -14.33
N SER A 139 -18.61 0.89 -13.62
CA SER A 139 -19.62 1.81 -14.17
C SER A 139 -19.00 3.12 -14.68
N ILE A 140 -18.10 3.75 -13.92
CA ILE A 140 -17.39 4.97 -14.34
C ILE A 140 -16.60 4.71 -15.63
N ILE A 141 -15.85 3.62 -15.70
CA ILE A 141 -15.04 3.26 -16.87
C ILE A 141 -15.95 3.06 -18.09
N THR A 142 -17.01 2.25 -17.96
CA THR A 142 -17.96 1.96 -19.04
C THR A 142 -18.64 3.22 -19.54
N LEU A 143 -19.18 4.05 -18.65
CA LEU A 143 -19.85 5.30 -19.03
C LEU A 143 -18.91 6.27 -19.74
N LEU A 144 -17.67 6.42 -19.27
CA LEU A 144 -16.71 7.31 -19.91
C LEU A 144 -16.22 6.75 -21.24
N ARG A 145 -16.01 5.44 -21.33
CA ARG A 145 -15.60 4.77 -22.55
C ARG A 145 -16.65 4.96 -23.65
N GLU A 146 -17.93 4.86 -23.32
CA GLU A 146 -19.06 5.04 -24.24
C GLU A 146 -19.31 6.51 -24.62
N ARG A 147 -19.23 7.45 -23.65
CA ARG A 147 -19.62 8.84 -23.87
C ARG A 147 -18.51 9.71 -24.48
N VAL A 148 -17.26 9.34 -24.29
CA VAL A 148 -16.11 10.10 -24.79
C VAL A 148 -15.68 9.52 -26.14
N PRO A 149 -15.54 10.31 -27.21
CA PRO A 149 -15.08 9.81 -28.50
C PRO A 149 -13.71 9.12 -28.40
N GLU A 150 -13.49 8.04 -29.14
CA GLU A 150 -12.22 7.29 -29.07
C GLU A 150 -11.01 8.14 -29.47
N THR A 151 -11.21 9.09 -30.38
CA THR A 151 -10.18 10.00 -30.90
C THR A 151 -9.56 10.90 -29.84
N VAL A 152 -10.26 11.12 -28.71
CA VAL A 152 -9.76 11.92 -27.59
C VAL A 152 -9.31 11.05 -26.41
N GLN A 153 -9.36 9.72 -26.52
CA GLN A 153 -8.95 8.79 -25.47
C GLN A 153 -7.50 8.32 -25.69
N GLU A 154 -6.67 8.40 -24.64
CA GLU A 154 -5.26 7.96 -24.67
C GLU A 154 -4.99 6.92 -23.59
N GLY A 155 -4.16 5.91 -23.90
CA GLY A 155 -3.74 4.89 -22.93
C GLY A 155 -4.79 3.84 -22.62
N TRP A 156 -5.89 3.80 -23.38
CA TRP A 156 -6.95 2.81 -23.22
C TRP A 156 -6.46 1.36 -23.27
N PRO A 157 -5.61 0.92 -24.23
CA PRO A 157 -5.25 -0.50 -24.35
C PRO A 157 -4.55 -1.06 -23.09
N GLU A 158 -3.58 -0.33 -22.55
CA GLU A 158 -2.86 -0.72 -21.33
C GLU A 158 -3.78 -0.69 -20.10
N PHE A 159 -4.60 0.35 -19.97
CA PHE A 159 -5.58 0.48 -18.90
C PHE A 159 -6.65 -0.62 -18.96
N CYS A 160 -7.10 -0.96 -20.16
CA CYS A 160 -8.11 -1.97 -20.41
C CYS A 160 -7.62 -3.34 -19.94
N HIS A 161 -6.41 -3.73 -20.35
CA HIS A 161 -5.78 -4.98 -19.92
C HIS A 161 -5.57 -5.06 -18.41
N LEU A 162 -4.97 -4.02 -17.82
CA LEU A 162 -4.52 -4.07 -16.43
C LEU A 162 -5.62 -3.77 -15.41
N ILE A 163 -6.71 -3.09 -15.82
CA ILE A 163 -7.71 -2.56 -14.89
C ILE A 163 -9.14 -2.86 -15.34
N ALA A 164 -9.54 -2.44 -16.55
CA ALA A 164 -10.94 -2.54 -16.97
C ALA A 164 -11.41 -4.00 -17.09
N LEU A 165 -10.69 -4.84 -17.84
CA LEU A 165 -11.03 -6.25 -18.02
C LEU A 165 -10.99 -7.05 -16.70
N PRO A 166 -9.99 -6.87 -15.80
CA PRO A 166 -10.04 -7.50 -14.48
C PRO A 166 -11.25 -7.10 -13.64
N LEU A 167 -11.71 -5.84 -13.74
CA LEU A 167 -12.92 -5.40 -13.05
C LEU A 167 -14.19 -6.05 -13.63
N ARG A 168 -14.21 -6.30 -14.94
CA ARG A 168 -15.32 -6.97 -15.63
C ARG A 168 -15.40 -8.45 -15.28
N ASP A 169 -14.31 -9.19 -15.50
CA ASP A 169 -14.33 -10.65 -15.44
C ASP A 169 -13.98 -11.20 -14.04
N GLY A 170 -13.51 -10.34 -13.12
CA GLY A 170 -13.02 -10.73 -11.80
C GLY A 170 -11.69 -11.49 -11.81
N GLN A 171 -10.99 -11.52 -12.96
CA GLN A 171 -9.72 -12.25 -13.12
C GLN A 171 -8.52 -11.30 -13.19
N PRO A 172 -7.41 -11.59 -12.48
CA PRO A 172 -6.21 -10.77 -12.55
C PRO A 172 -5.56 -10.76 -13.95
N PRO A 173 -4.93 -9.65 -14.39
CA PRO A 173 -4.35 -9.51 -15.73
C PRO A 173 -3.38 -10.63 -16.10
N ALA A 174 -2.55 -11.06 -15.14
CA ALA A 174 -1.50 -12.03 -15.38
C ALA A 174 -2.01 -13.44 -15.70
N LEU A 175 -3.29 -13.78 -15.43
CA LEU A 175 -3.88 -15.03 -15.93
C LEU A 175 -4.17 -14.98 -17.43
N ARG A 176 -4.39 -13.78 -17.98
CA ARG A 176 -4.62 -13.59 -19.41
C ARG A 176 -3.32 -13.51 -20.18
N SER A 177 -2.31 -12.82 -19.62
CA SER A 177 -1.02 -12.64 -20.26
C SER A 177 -0.21 -13.95 -20.38
N ASP A 178 -0.44 -14.92 -19.49
CA ASP A 178 0.33 -16.17 -19.44
C ASP A 178 -0.60 -17.38 -19.19
N PRO A 179 -0.85 -18.22 -20.22
CA PRO A 179 -1.69 -19.41 -20.08
C PRO A 179 -1.15 -20.45 -19.10
N SER A 180 0.15 -20.40 -18.79
CA SER A 180 0.78 -21.29 -17.81
C SER A 180 0.60 -20.82 -16.37
N ALA A 181 0.13 -19.59 -16.18
CA ALA A 181 -0.04 -19.00 -14.87
C ALA A 181 -1.23 -19.63 -14.14
N LYS A 182 -0.96 -20.23 -12.98
CA LYS A 182 -1.99 -20.87 -12.18
C LYS A 182 -2.68 -19.85 -11.28
N PRO A 183 -4.02 -19.82 -11.24
CA PRO A 183 -4.74 -18.97 -10.29
C PRO A 183 -4.44 -19.46 -8.87
N LEU A 184 -4.00 -18.55 -8.01
CA LEU A 184 -3.76 -18.79 -6.60
C LEU A 184 -4.75 -17.96 -5.80
N TRP A 185 -5.66 -18.65 -5.11
CA TRP A 185 -6.49 -17.99 -4.11
C TRP A 185 -5.65 -17.68 -2.89
N ILE A 186 -5.27 -16.41 -2.73
CA ILE A 186 -4.62 -15.93 -1.51
C ILE A 186 -5.72 -15.69 -0.49
N THR A 187 -5.90 -16.65 0.41
CA THR A 187 -6.83 -16.53 1.53
C THR A 187 -6.10 -15.99 2.77
N ARG A 188 -6.83 -15.23 3.59
CA ARG A 188 -6.37 -14.76 4.91
C ARG A 188 -5.84 -15.89 5.79
N GLN A 189 -6.36 -17.10 5.63
CA GLN A 189 -5.91 -18.29 6.36
C GLN A 189 -4.44 -18.62 6.14
N ARG A 190 -3.88 -18.34 4.95
CA ARG A 190 -2.45 -18.60 4.68
C ARG A 190 -1.56 -17.70 5.53
N TYR A 191 -1.89 -16.41 5.61
CA TYR A 191 -1.17 -15.46 6.46
C TYR A 191 -1.36 -15.76 7.94
N ASP A 192 -2.57 -16.15 8.35
CA ASP A 192 -2.82 -16.58 9.74
C ASP A 192 -1.96 -17.81 10.09
N ARG A 193 -1.82 -18.80 9.20
CA ARG A 193 -0.91 -19.94 9.40
C ARG A 193 0.56 -19.53 9.48
N MET A 194 1.00 -18.63 8.60
CA MET A 194 2.38 -18.11 8.65
C MET A 194 2.63 -17.36 9.96
N ALA A 195 1.69 -16.56 10.45
CA ALA A 195 1.80 -15.83 11.70
C ALA A 195 1.82 -16.75 12.92
N VAL A 196 1.00 -17.81 12.92
CA VAL A 196 1.01 -18.86 13.96
C VAL A 196 2.39 -19.49 14.12
N ILE A 197 3.18 -19.58 13.04
CA ILE A 197 4.57 -20.09 13.08
C ILE A 197 5.56 -18.97 13.41
N ALA A 198 5.42 -17.80 12.77
CA ALA A 198 6.38 -16.70 12.88
C ALA A 198 6.40 -16.06 14.28
N ILE A 199 5.24 -15.92 14.93
CA ILE A 199 5.13 -15.32 16.27
C ILE A 199 5.92 -16.14 17.32
N PRO A 200 5.69 -17.44 17.52
CA PRO A 200 6.45 -18.21 18.50
C PRO A 200 7.95 -18.26 18.15
N LEU A 201 8.31 -18.38 16.87
CA LEU A 201 9.71 -18.30 16.44
C LEU A 201 10.34 -16.94 16.82
N SER A 202 9.61 -15.84 16.65
CA SER A 202 10.09 -14.51 17.03
C SER A 202 10.28 -14.35 18.54
N ILE A 203 9.45 -15.01 19.36
CA ILE A 203 9.57 -15.03 20.82
C ILE A 203 10.81 -15.82 21.24
N VAL A 204 11.00 -17.02 20.69
CA VAL A 204 12.19 -17.85 20.96
C VAL A 204 13.45 -17.10 20.55
N PHE A 205 13.44 -16.48 19.37
CA PHE A 205 14.57 -15.69 18.88
C PHE A 205 14.89 -14.50 19.81
N ALA A 206 13.89 -13.72 20.21
CA ALA A 206 14.07 -12.62 21.16
C ALA A 206 14.58 -13.12 22.53
N ALA A 207 14.09 -14.26 23.01
CA ALA A 207 14.56 -14.87 24.26
C ALA A 207 16.03 -15.31 24.16
N VAL A 208 16.44 -15.95 23.05
CA VAL A 208 17.84 -16.32 22.82
C VAL A 208 18.73 -15.07 22.81
N LEU A 209 18.32 -14.01 22.11
CA LEU A 209 19.08 -12.75 22.08
C LEU A 209 19.16 -12.07 23.44
N TRP A 210 18.10 -12.16 24.24
CA TRP A 210 18.12 -11.68 25.61
C TRP A 210 19.09 -12.51 26.46
N PHE A 211 18.89 -13.82 26.57
CA PHE A 211 19.61 -14.64 27.54
C PHE A 211 21.06 -14.92 27.15
N ALA A 212 21.35 -15.12 25.86
CA ALA A 212 22.70 -15.47 25.42
C ALA A 212 23.58 -14.24 25.11
N PHE A 213 22.97 -13.07 24.86
CA PHE A 213 23.67 -11.88 24.38
C PHE A 213 23.33 -10.57 25.12
N ASP A 214 22.46 -10.60 26.14
CA ASP A 214 21.99 -9.46 26.95
C ASP A 214 21.41 -8.28 26.12
N ILE A 215 20.78 -8.59 24.97
CA ILE A 215 20.17 -7.57 24.09
C ILE A 215 18.70 -7.34 24.45
N ARG A 216 18.45 -6.70 25.60
CA ARG A 216 17.09 -6.50 26.15
C ARG A 216 16.12 -5.72 25.25
N GLN A 217 16.67 -4.89 24.36
CA GLN A 217 15.90 -4.10 23.38
C GLN A 217 15.15 -4.99 22.36
N THR A 218 15.53 -6.27 22.22
CA THR A 218 14.89 -7.21 21.27
C THR A 218 13.54 -7.74 21.74
N SER A 219 13.13 -7.46 22.97
CA SER A 219 11.83 -7.85 23.53
C SER A 219 10.61 -7.30 22.77
N GLY A 220 10.78 -6.19 22.03
CA GLY A 220 9.74 -5.63 21.18
C GLY A 220 9.51 -6.38 19.85
N PHE A 221 10.40 -7.29 19.46
CA PHE A 221 10.36 -7.95 18.15
C PHE A 221 9.06 -8.73 17.88
N PRO A 222 8.51 -9.52 18.83
CA PRO A 222 7.23 -10.18 18.63
C PRO A 222 6.06 -9.22 18.40
N LEU A 223 6.07 -8.04 19.04
CA LEU A 223 5.04 -7.02 18.84
C LEU A 223 5.07 -6.47 17.41
N VAL A 224 6.26 -6.32 16.82
CA VAL A 224 6.42 -5.91 15.41
C VAL A 224 5.82 -6.97 14.47
N ILE A 225 6.12 -8.25 14.71
CA ILE A 225 5.57 -9.35 13.90
C ILE A 225 4.03 -9.43 14.03
N ILE A 226 3.49 -9.28 15.24
CA ILE A 226 2.04 -9.22 15.48
C ILE A 226 1.43 -8.01 14.76
N GLY A 227 2.07 -6.84 14.84
CA GLY A 227 1.64 -5.63 14.15
C GLY A 227 1.60 -5.81 12.63
N MET A 228 2.67 -6.37 12.03
CA MET A 228 2.71 -6.68 10.59
C MET A 228 1.63 -7.70 10.20
N TRP A 229 1.41 -8.74 11.01
CA TRP A 229 0.34 -9.70 10.78
C TRP A 229 -1.03 -9.02 10.78
N LEU A 230 -1.33 -8.19 11.79
CA LEU A 230 -2.60 -7.45 11.85
C LEU A 230 -2.79 -6.50 10.67
N LEU A 231 -1.73 -5.82 10.24
CA LEU A 231 -1.77 -4.96 9.05
C LEU A 231 -2.07 -5.75 7.77
N LEU A 232 -1.34 -6.85 7.54
CA LEU A 232 -1.62 -7.75 6.42
C LEU A 232 -3.06 -8.28 6.48
N ARG A 233 -3.51 -8.64 7.67
CA ARG A 233 -4.84 -9.17 7.95
C ARG A 233 -5.96 -8.14 7.73
N PHE A 234 -5.65 -6.86 7.89
CA PHE A 234 -6.55 -5.75 7.62
C PHE A 234 -6.62 -5.42 6.11
N HIS A 235 -5.50 -5.52 5.40
CA HIS A 235 -5.43 -5.26 3.97
C HIS A 235 -5.95 -6.41 3.10
N VAL A 236 -5.82 -7.66 3.54
CA VAL A 236 -6.26 -8.82 2.77
C VAL A 236 -7.74 -9.10 3.02
N PRO A 237 -8.61 -9.07 1.98
CA PRO A 237 -10.03 -9.34 2.12
C PRO A 237 -10.29 -10.75 2.65
N ARG A 238 -11.36 -10.90 3.44
CA ARG A 238 -11.71 -12.17 4.09
C ARG A 238 -12.07 -13.27 3.09
N GLU A 239 -12.66 -12.88 1.96
CA GLU A 239 -13.05 -13.77 0.85
C GLU A 239 -11.85 -14.22 0.00
N GLY A 240 -10.67 -13.66 0.25
CA GLY A 240 -9.46 -13.90 -0.53
C GLY A 240 -9.45 -13.07 -1.81
N GLU A 241 -8.25 -12.91 -2.37
CA GLU A 241 -8.06 -12.27 -3.66
C GLU A 241 -7.44 -13.29 -4.61
N MET A 242 -7.98 -13.39 -5.83
CA MET A 242 -7.39 -14.23 -6.85
C MET A 242 -6.11 -13.55 -7.31
N SER A 243 -4.97 -14.05 -6.86
CA SER A 243 -3.68 -13.62 -7.34
C SER A 243 -3.16 -14.64 -8.33
N VAL A 244 -2.23 -14.21 -9.17
CA VAL A 244 -1.48 -15.16 -9.99
C VAL A 244 -0.42 -15.80 -9.13
N GLN A 245 -0.29 -17.13 -9.21
CA GLN A 245 0.88 -17.80 -8.65
C GLN A 245 2.08 -17.24 -9.41
N ILE A 246 2.89 -16.43 -8.73
CA ILE A 246 4.18 -16.04 -9.27
C ILE A 246 4.95 -17.35 -9.41
N PRO A 247 5.34 -17.78 -10.63
CA PRO A 247 6.10 -19.01 -10.77
C PRO A 247 7.39 -18.83 -9.96
N THR A 248 7.47 -19.56 -8.84
CA THR A 248 8.64 -19.58 -7.96
C THR A 248 9.89 -20.12 -8.66
N GLN A 249 9.73 -20.66 -9.87
CA GLN A 249 10.77 -21.19 -10.74
C GLN A 249 11.89 -20.17 -11.09
N GLY A 250 11.68 -18.87 -10.86
CA GLY A 250 12.72 -17.83 -10.98
C GLY A 250 13.18 -17.21 -9.65
N TRP A 251 12.58 -17.61 -8.52
CA TRP A 251 12.81 -17.04 -7.18
C TRP A 251 13.78 -17.87 -6.32
N ASP A 252 14.31 -18.98 -6.85
CA ASP A 252 14.94 -20.02 -6.03
C ASP A 252 16.35 -19.69 -5.51
N TRP A 253 17.17 -18.89 -6.19
CA TRP A 253 18.57 -18.70 -5.75
C TRP A 253 18.88 -17.32 -5.20
N SER A 254 18.38 -16.26 -5.80
CA SER A 254 18.77 -14.91 -5.39
C SER A 254 18.03 -14.41 -4.15
N MET A 255 16.78 -14.82 -3.95
CA MET A 255 16.04 -14.53 -2.73
C MET A 255 16.58 -15.34 -1.54
N ILE A 256 16.91 -16.62 -1.77
CA ILE A 256 17.64 -17.45 -0.80
C ILE A 256 19.01 -16.84 -0.50
N ALA A 257 19.76 -16.37 -1.51
CA ALA A 257 21.02 -15.69 -1.32
C ALA A 257 20.86 -14.37 -0.55
N THR A 258 19.80 -13.60 -0.80
CA THR A 258 19.52 -12.34 -0.09
C THR A 258 19.16 -12.59 1.37
N LEU A 259 18.29 -13.57 1.64
CA LEU A 259 17.95 -13.99 2.99
C LEU A 259 19.16 -14.57 3.72
N GLY A 260 19.97 -15.38 3.03
CA GLY A 260 21.22 -15.93 3.53
C GLY A 260 22.26 -14.84 3.86
N LEU A 261 22.45 -13.85 2.98
CA LEU A 261 23.32 -12.69 3.22
C LEU A 261 22.83 -11.86 4.41
N SER A 262 21.52 -11.61 4.49
CA SER A 262 20.92 -10.89 5.62
C SER A 262 21.12 -11.63 6.95
N PHE A 263 20.99 -12.96 6.93
CA PHE A 263 21.24 -13.83 8.07
C PHE A 263 22.74 -13.89 8.46
N CYS A 264 23.65 -13.96 7.47
CA CYS A 264 25.08 -13.88 7.70
C CYS A 264 25.51 -12.52 8.27
N GLY A 265 24.96 -11.41 7.76
CA GLY A 265 25.18 -10.06 8.30
C GLY A 265 24.73 -9.95 9.75
N PHE A 266 23.57 -10.53 10.08
CA PHE A 266 23.07 -10.62 11.45
C PHE A 266 24.01 -11.43 12.36
N ILE A 267 24.45 -12.61 11.92
CA ILE A 267 25.41 -13.44 12.67
C ILE A 267 26.74 -12.69 12.88
N LEU A 268 27.22 -11.96 11.88
CA LEU A 268 28.45 -11.16 12.00
C LEU A 268 28.29 -10.04 13.03
N VAL A 269 27.16 -9.32 13.04
CA VAL A 269 26.90 -8.26 14.03
C VAL A 269 26.80 -8.86 15.45
N VAL A 270 26.06 -9.95 15.62
CA VAL A 270 25.90 -10.58 16.94
C VAL A 270 27.20 -11.25 17.41
N GLY A 271 27.89 -11.95 16.51
CA GLY A 271 29.15 -12.66 16.78
C GLY A 271 30.33 -11.72 16.98
N SER A 272 30.32 -10.54 16.37
CA SER A 272 31.39 -9.55 16.53
C SER A 272 31.55 -9.04 17.94
N ARG A 273 30.51 -9.08 18.78
CA ARG A 273 30.63 -8.76 20.22
C ARG A 273 31.55 -9.70 20.99
N ARG A 274 31.87 -10.87 20.43
CA ARG A 274 32.84 -11.84 20.97
C ARG A 274 34.24 -11.68 20.37
N LEU A 275 34.37 -10.89 19.30
CA LEU A 275 35.63 -10.66 18.58
C LEU A 275 36.22 -9.31 19.01
N PRO A 276 37.54 -9.11 18.93
CA PRO A 276 38.20 -7.86 19.35
C PRO A 276 37.96 -6.68 18.39
N PHE A 277 36.91 -6.71 17.57
CA PHE A 277 36.59 -5.63 16.66
C PHE A 277 35.86 -4.50 17.39
N ASN A 278 36.11 -3.26 16.97
CA ASN A 278 35.35 -2.11 17.42
C ASN A 278 33.87 -2.28 17.00
N GLU A 279 32.92 -2.04 17.91
CA GLU A 279 31.47 -2.17 17.66
C GLU A 279 31.04 -1.41 16.40
N ALA A 280 31.64 -0.26 16.15
CA ALA A 280 31.39 0.55 14.96
C ALA A 280 31.71 -0.19 13.65
N THR A 281 32.83 -0.92 13.61
CA THR A 281 33.27 -1.68 12.43
C THR A 281 32.31 -2.83 12.14
N SER A 282 31.82 -3.49 13.17
CA SER A 282 30.93 -4.63 13.03
C SER A 282 29.54 -4.24 12.57
N VAL A 283 29.01 -3.14 13.10
CA VAL A 283 27.76 -2.53 12.61
C VAL A 283 27.92 -2.09 11.14
N ALA A 284 29.05 -1.48 10.79
CA ALA A 284 29.33 -1.07 9.41
C ALA A 284 29.37 -2.26 8.44
N ILE A 285 30.04 -3.36 8.80
CA ILE A 285 30.08 -4.59 7.99
C ILE A 285 28.68 -5.19 7.83
N GLY A 286 27.91 -5.28 8.91
CA GLY A 286 26.52 -5.77 8.86
C GLY A 286 25.63 -4.93 7.95
N PHE A 287 25.78 -3.61 8.01
CA PHE A 287 25.06 -2.69 7.14
C PHE A 287 25.44 -2.85 5.66
N ILE A 288 26.73 -2.98 5.35
CA ILE A 288 27.22 -3.22 3.97
C ILE A 288 26.64 -4.51 3.41
N VAL A 289 26.63 -5.60 4.19
CA VAL A 289 26.08 -6.90 3.79
C VAL A 289 24.56 -6.80 3.52
N LEU A 290 23.82 -6.12 4.40
CA LEU A 290 22.39 -5.87 4.20
C LEU A 290 22.11 -5.02 2.95
N LEU A 291 22.90 -3.97 2.73
CA LEU A 291 22.78 -3.10 1.56
C LEU A 291 23.06 -3.88 0.27
N ALA A 292 24.09 -4.73 0.24
CA ALA A 292 24.40 -5.57 -0.90
C ALA A 292 23.25 -6.56 -1.21
N GLY A 293 22.69 -7.21 -0.19
CA GLY A 293 21.51 -8.07 -0.34
C GLY A 293 20.30 -7.30 -0.88
N PHE A 294 20.06 -6.10 -0.39
CA PHE A 294 18.98 -5.24 -0.88
C PHE A 294 19.16 -4.85 -2.35
N VAL A 295 20.38 -4.49 -2.78
CA VAL A 295 20.67 -4.14 -4.18
C VAL A 295 20.41 -5.33 -5.13
N VAL A 296 20.82 -6.55 -4.74
CA VAL A 296 20.55 -7.77 -5.53
C VAL A 296 19.04 -8.01 -5.65
N ALA A 297 18.30 -7.94 -4.53
CA ALA A 297 16.85 -8.11 -4.54
C ALA A 297 16.14 -7.07 -5.43
N VAL A 298 16.56 -5.81 -5.39
CA VAL A 298 16.03 -4.76 -6.27
C VAL A 298 16.31 -5.07 -7.74
N PHE A 299 17.52 -5.52 -8.08
CA PHE A 299 17.86 -5.86 -9.46
C PHE A 299 17.01 -7.01 -10.01
N ASP A 300 16.77 -8.04 -9.19
CA ASP A 300 15.93 -9.17 -9.58
C ASP A 300 14.46 -8.80 -9.73
N ILE A 301 13.93 -7.99 -8.80
CA ILE A 301 12.58 -7.45 -8.92
C ILE A 301 12.43 -6.68 -10.23
N ARG A 302 13.39 -5.82 -10.58
CA ARG A 302 13.37 -5.07 -11.86
C ARG A 302 13.43 -5.98 -13.08
N LYS A 303 14.21 -7.06 -13.04
CA LYS A 303 14.31 -8.04 -14.13
C LYS A 303 13.02 -8.83 -14.32
N VAL A 304 12.34 -9.19 -13.24
CA VAL A 304 11.03 -9.85 -13.30
C VAL A 304 9.97 -8.86 -13.82
N GLU A 305 10.00 -7.62 -13.34
CA GLU A 305 9.08 -6.56 -13.77
C GLU A 305 9.23 -6.25 -15.27
N SER A 306 10.45 -6.20 -15.81
CA SER A 306 10.67 -5.93 -17.24
C SER A 306 10.12 -7.05 -18.13
N ARG A 307 10.27 -8.31 -17.73
CA ARG A 307 9.67 -9.46 -18.45
C ARG A 307 8.15 -9.38 -18.43
N ARG A 308 7.55 -9.04 -17.29
CA ARG A 308 6.10 -8.86 -17.18
C ARG A 308 5.59 -7.72 -18.06
N LYS A 309 6.28 -6.58 -18.06
CA LYS A 309 5.93 -5.45 -18.94
C LYS A 309 5.86 -5.83 -20.41
N LEU A 310 6.78 -6.67 -20.89
CA LEU A 310 6.75 -7.14 -22.28
C LEU A 310 5.55 -8.05 -22.57
N LEU A 311 5.15 -8.89 -21.62
CA LEU A 311 3.96 -9.74 -21.75
C LEU A 311 2.68 -8.91 -21.69
N ASP A 312 2.61 -7.97 -20.75
CA ASP A 312 1.48 -7.05 -20.58
C ASP A 312 1.35 -6.09 -21.76
N GLU A 313 2.44 -5.65 -22.38
CA GLU A 313 2.40 -4.83 -23.59
C GLU A 313 1.76 -5.62 -24.75
N LYS A 314 2.11 -6.90 -24.92
CA LYS A 314 1.49 -7.76 -25.95
C LYS A 314 0.00 -7.95 -25.67
N ALA A 315 -0.36 -8.35 -24.46
CA ALA A 315 -1.75 -8.57 -24.06
C ALA A 315 -2.59 -7.28 -24.13
N SER A 316 -1.97 -6.11 -23.87
CA SER A 316 -2.66 -4.82 -23.96
C SER A 316 -3.14 -4.47 -25.36
N ARG A 317 -2.50 -4.99 -26.41
CA ARG A 317 -2.93 -4.73 -27.80
C ARG A 317 -4.22 -5.47 -28.15
N GLU A 318 -4.44 -6.63 -27.56
CA GLU A 318 -5.63 -7.47 -27.78
C GLU A 318 -6.78 -7.11 -26.83
N ALA A 319 -6.48 -6.43 -25.72
CA ALA A 319 -7.45 -6.11 -24.67
C ALA A 319 -8.65 -5.25 -25.13
N PRO A 320 -8.50 -4.21 -25.99
CA PRO A 320 -9.65 -3.46 -26.50
C PRO A 320 -10.65 -4.34 -27.25
N GLU A 321 -10.18 -5.25 -28.10
CA GLU A 321 -11.08 -6.16 -28.83
C GLU A 321 -11.83 -7.10 -27.88
N LEU A 322 -11.17 -7.56 -26.82
CA LEU A 322 -11.81 -8.37 -25.77
C LEU A 322 -12.83 -7.57 -24.96
N TRP A 323 -12.59 -6.28 -24.79
CA TRP A 323 -13.53 -5.38 -24.14
C TRP A 323 -14.81 -5.25 -24.97
N ASP A 324 -14.67 -4.97 -26.26
CA ASP A 324 -15.80 -4.74 -27.16
C ASP A 324 -16.65 -6.00 -27.43
N ARG A 325 -16.11 -7.20 -27.15
CA ARG A 325 -16.81 -8.49 -27.29
C ARG A 325 -17.76 -8.83 -26.14
N GLY A 326 -17.77 -8.08 -25.03
CA GLY A 326 -18.71 -8.29 -23.92
C GLY A 326 -18.16 -7.94 -22.56
#